data_AF-A0A1D1UV17-F1
#
_entry.id   AF-A0A1D1UV17-F1
#
_cell.length_a   1.000
_cell.length_b   1.000
_cell.length_c   1.000
_cell.angle_alpha   90.00
_cell.angle_beta   90.00
_cell.angle_gamma   90.00
#
_symmetry.space_group_name_H-M   'P 1'
#
loop_
_entity.id
_entity.type
_entity.pdbx_description
1 polymer ?
#
loop_
_entity_poly.entity_id
_entity_poly.type
_entity_poly.pdbx_seq_one_letter_code
_entity_poly.pdbx_strand_id
1 'polypeptide(L)'
;MDRAAGVHQYRVHTHSNKWVYNRCGLTNAEWISCLKMTVNGAPVRSLHGRSKDGPACRAPGCEAERETLSHVLGSCHKGNLLRNARHNKIRTTIAEALRGKDGLKVYEEVPCIAEKYSSRRVDIIIIDRGKSQAWIVDPTVRYEGGDQQATEVDNEKKRIYEPCVRDLKGKYWMEEYEVEVIGLYVGARGTISRFFVDFCSRFSLPKDLINRVVTSVLKGSCSILHNHLQPAARYSYLIVMI
;
A
#
# COMPACT_ATOMS: atom_id res chain seq x y z
N MET A 1 5.72 -14.40 17.25
CA MET A 1 5.65 -14.13 15.80
C MET A 1 4.60 -15.07 15.28
N ASP A 2 3.43 -14.56 14.92
CA ASP A 2 2.30 -15.40 14.57
C ASP A 2 2.62 -16.12 13.24
N ARG A 3 2.66 -17.46 13.27
CA ARG A 3 3.27 -18.28 12.20
C ARG A 3 2.50 -18.23 10.87
N ALA A 4 1.40 -17.49 10.80
CA ALA A 4 0.54 -17.39 9.63
C ALA A 4 -0.19 -16.03 9.51
N ALA A 5 0.40 -14.93 10.03
CA ALA A 5 -0.24 -13.61 9.98
C ALA A 5 -0.74 -13.28 8.56
N GLY A 6 -2.05 -13.03 8.44
CA GLY A 6 -2.72 -12.68 7.20
C GLY A 6 -2.80 -13.75 6.11
N VAL A 7 -2.42 -15.02 6.36
CA VAL A 7 -2.53 -16.08 5.34
C VAL A 7 -3.98 -16.36 4.95
N HIS A 8 -4.91 -16.24 5.90
CA HIS A 8 -6.35 -16.38 5.65
C HIS A 8 -6.88 -15.38 4.62
N GLN A 9 -6.25 -14.20 4.49
CA GLN A 9 -6.64 -13.15 3.52
C GLN A 9 -6.54 -13.64 2.07
N TYR A 10 -5.66 -14.60 1.77
CA TYR A 10 -5.59 -15.22 0.44
C TYR A 10 -6.85 -16.02 0.08
N ARG A 11 -7.66 -16.45 1.05
CA ARG A 11 -8.93 -17.16 0.81
C ARG A 11 -10.08 -16.21 0.44
N VAL A 12 -9.97 -14.92 0.80
CA VAL A 12 -11.04 -13.94 0.62
C VAL A 12 -11.32 -13.67 -0.87
N HIS A 13 -10.26 -13.51 -1.66
CA HIS A 13 -10.35 -13.32 -3.10
C HIS A 13 -9.30 -14.17 -3.81
N THR A 14 -9.63 -15.43 -4.10
CA THR A 14 -8.68 -16.39 -4.67
C THR A 14 -8.21 -16.02 -6.08
N HIS A 15 -9.02 -15.27 -6.83
CA HIS A 15 -8.67 -14.85 -8.18
C HIS A 15 -7.45 -13.91 -8.23
N SER A 16 -7.20 -13.11 -7.19
CA SER A 16 -5.99 -12.30 -7.11
C SER A 16 -4.72 -13.13 -6.92
N ASN A 17 -4.83 -14.43 -6.60
CA ASN A 17 -3.67 -15.29 -6.32
C ASN A 17 -3.11 -15.94 -7.59
N LYS A 18 -3.63 -15.61 -8.78
CA LYS A 18 -3.17 -16.16 -10.07
C LYS A 18 -1.66 -16.05 -10.27
N TRP A 19 -1.04 -14.98 -9.76
CA TRP A 19 0.40 -14.75 -9.83
C TRP A 19 1.23 -15.90 -9.25
N VAL A 20 0.67 -16.67 -8.30
CA VAL A 20 1.32 -17.85 -7.72
C VAL A 20 1.58 -18.92 -8.77
N TYR A 21 0.71 -19.08 -9.78
CA TYR A 21 0.79 -20.17 -10.76
C TYR A 21 1.33 -19.73 -12.13
N ASN A 22 1.13 -18.48 -12.53
CA ASN A 22 1.46 -18.03 -13.89
C ASN A 22 2.24 -16.70 -13.96
N ARG A 23 2.89 -16.30 -12.85
CA ARG A 23 3.71 -15.08 -12.68
C ARG A 23 3.00 -13.74 -12.89
N CYS A 24 1.90 -13.66 -13.65
CA CYS A 24 1.12 -12.43 -13.88
C CYS A 24 1.97 -11.19 -14.22
N GLY A 25 2.98 -11.32 -15.09
CA GLY A 25 3.84 -10.20 -15.49
C GLY A 25 4.98 -9.86 -14.50
N LEU A 26 5.21 -10.70 -13.49
CA LEU A 26 6.44 -10.71 -12.69
C LEU A 26 7.57 -11.40 -13.47
N THR A 27 8.79 -10.89 -13.33
CA THR A 27 10.01 -11.60 -13.74
C THR A 27 10.22 -12.85 -12.87
N ASN A 28 11.11 -13.75 -13.30
CA ASN A 28 11.46 -14.94 -12.50
C ASN A 28 11.99 -14.56 -11.11
N ALA A 29 12.85 -13.54 -11.04
CA ALA A 29 13.44 -13.09 -9.78
C ALA A 29 12.42 -12.45 -8.85
N GLU A 30 11.52 -11.62 -9.39
CA GLU A 30 10.40 -11.04 -8.64
C GLU A 30 9.48 -12.14 -8.11
N TRP A 31 9.03 -13.04 -8.98
CA TRP A 31 8.12 -14.13 -8.61
C TRP A 31 8.68 -15.02 -7.50
N ILE A 32 9.94 -15.45 -7.61
CA ILE A 32 10.62 -16.22 -6.54
C ILE A 32 10.68 -15.41 -5.24
N SER A 33 10.93 -14.11 -5.33
CA SER A 33 10.97 -13.23 -4.16
C SER A 33 9.59 -13.08 -3.52
N CYS A 34 8.52 -12.94 -4.31
CA CYS A 34 7.14 -12.94 -3.84
C CYS A 34 6.80 -14.25 -3.11
N LEU A 35 7.12 -15.40 -3.70
CA LEU A 35 6.92 -16.70 -3.07
C LEU A 35 7.64 -16.79 -1.72
N LYS A 36 8.90 -16.37 -1.66
CA LYS A 36 9.67 -16.32 -0.40
C LYS A 36 9.01 -15.42 0.64
N MET A 37 8.45 -14.27 0.24
CA MET A 37 7.71 -13.40 1.17
C MET A 37 6.42 -14.06 1.67
N THR A 38 5.66 -14.71 0.79
CA THR A 38 4.40 -15.38 1.15
C THR A 38 4.60 -16.51 2.15
N VAL A 39 5.64 -17.33 1.98
CA VAL A 39 5.95 -18.44 2.90
C VAL A 39 6.79 -18.01 4.12
N ASN A 40 6.98 -16.71 4.33
CA ASN A 40 7.88 -16.16 5.35
C ASN A 40 9.33 -16.69 5.27
N GLY A 41 9.77 -17.12 4.08
CA GLY A 41 11.12 -17.63 3.80
C GLY A 41 12.09 -16.58 3.25
N ALA A 42 11.69 -15.31 3.21
CA ALA A 42 12.58 -14.23 2.83
C ALA A 42 13.74 -14.11 3.84
N PRO A 43 14.97 -13.77 3.38
CA PRO A 43 16.17 -13.82 4.20
C PRO A 43 16.32 -12.62 5.17
N VAL A 44 15.26 -12.32 5.94
CA VAL A 44 15.26 -11.37 7.05
C VAL A 44 15.94 -11.96 8.29
N ARG A 45 16.48 -11.13 9.19
CA ARG A 45 17.20 -11.60 10.40
C ARG A 45 16.29 -12.34 11.38
N SER A 46 14.98 -12.07 11.39
CA SER A 46 14.05 -12.80 12.25
C SER A 46 13.75 -14.24 11.80
N LEU A 47 14.26 -14.68 10.64
CA LEU A 47 14.08 -16.04 10.15
C LEU A 47 14.81 -17.04 11.06
N HIS A 48 14.14 -18.13 11.43
CA HIS A 48 14.71 -19.16 12.30
C HIS A 48 15.99 -19.78 11.67
N GLY A 49 16.95 -20.17 12.53
CA GLY A 49 18.21 -20.78 12.10
C GLY A 49 19.29 -19.80 11.65
N ARG A 50 19.08 -18.48 11.79
CA ARG A 50 20.12 -17.47 11.56
C ARG A 50 20.82 -17.07 12.85
N SER A 51 22.13 -16.78 12.75
CA SER A 51 22.85 -16.15 13.86
C SER A 51 22.16 -14.85 14.24
N LYS A 52 22.02 -14.63 15.55
CA LYS A 52 21.44 -13.43 16.15
C LYS A 52 22.52 -12.40 16.49
N ASP A 53 23.76 -12.62 16.04
CA ASP A 53 24.87 -11.72 16.30
C ASP A 53 24.72 -10.43 15.46
N GLY A 54 24.96 -9.30 16.10
CA GLY A 54 24.80 -7.96 15.52
C GLY A 54 23.40 -7.36 15.72
N PRO A 55 23.07 -6.30 14.96
CA PRO A 55 21.86 -5.52 15.21
C PRO A 55 20.58 -6.31 14.90
N ALA A 56 19.47 -5.95 15.57
CA ALA A 56 18.17 -6.59 15.38
C ALA A 56 17.63 -6.34 13.96
N CYS A 57 17.93 -5.18 13.39
CA CYS A 57 17.77 -4.88 11.97
C CYS A 57 19.08 -4.45 11.32
N ARG A 58 19.32 -4.90 10.08
CA ARG A 58 20.56 -4.62 9.36
C ARG A 58 20.65 -3.20 8.80
N ALA A 59 19.54 -2.46 8.78
CA ALA A 59 19.51 -1.12 8.21
C ALA A 59 20.19 -0.13 9.18
N PRO A 60 21.18 0.66 8.72
CA PRO A 60 21.83 1.68 9.54
C PRO A 60 20.80 2.66 10.13
N GLY A 61 20.85 2.96 11.42
CA GLY A 61 19.87 3.80 12.12
C GLY A 61 18.52 3.11 12.40
N CYS A 62 18.45 1.78 12.27
CA CYS A 62 17.27 0.96 12.59
C CYS A 62 17.60 -0.22 13.50
N GLU A 63 18.80 -0.24 14.09
CA GLU A 63 19.44 -1.40 14.70
C GLU A 63 18.66 -2.00 15.87
N ALA A 64 17.86 -1.18 16.57
CA ALA A 64 17.04 -1.58 17.70
C ALA A 64 15.75 -2.32 17.30
N GLU A 65 15.28 -2.13 16.06
CA GLU A 65 14.03 -2.73 15.58
C GLU A 65 14.23 -4.17 15.13
N ARG A 66 13.25 -5.04 15.41
CA ARG A 66 13.34 -6.44 14.96
C ARG A 66 13.07 -6.54 13.46
N GLU A 67 14.05 -7.00 12.69
CA GLU A 67 13.89 -7.18 11.25
C GLU A 67 13.03 -8.39 10.89
N THR A 68 11.74 -8.12 10.81
CA THR A 68 10.70 -9.01 10.29
C THR A 68 10.27 -8.56 8.89
N LEU A 69 9.55 -9.40 8.14
CA LEU A 69 8.95 -8.97 6.88
C LEU A 69 7.97 -7.81 7.04
N SER A 70 7.18 -7.81 8.12
CA SER A 70 6.29 -6.69 8.45
C SER A 70 7.06 -5.39 8.64
N HIS A 71 8.17 -5.44 9.38
CA HIS A 71 9.07 -4.30 9.54
C HIS A 71 9.65 -3.85 8.19
N VAL A 72 10.26 -4.75 7.42
CA VAL A 72 10.92 -4.42 6.14
C VAL A 72 9.93 -3.81 5.14
N LEU A 73 8.75 -4.42 4.97
CA LEU A 73 7.76 -4.00 3.98
C LEU A 73 6.86 -2.84 4.46
N GLY A 74 6.80 -2.59 5.77
CA GLY A 74 5.84 -1.68 6.39
C GLY A 74 6.45 -0.44 7.04
N SER A 75 7.56 -0.55 7.76
CA SER A 75 8.04 0.53 8.65
C SER A 75 9.54 0.82 8.62
N CYS A 76 10.39 -0.06 8.10
CA CYS A 76 11.84 0.14 8.07
C CYS A 76 12.22 1.41 7.30
N HIS A 77 12.93 2.37 7.90
CA HIS A 77 13.20 3.67 7.26
C HIS A 77 13.97 3.55 5.94
N LYS A 78 14.83 2.51 5.79
CA LYS A 78 15.60 2.23 4.56
C LYS A 78 14.72 2.05 3.33
N GLY A 79 13.47 1.62 3.53
CA GLY A 79 12.47 1.43 2.47
C GLY A 79 11.52 2.60 2.27
N ASN A 80 11.65 3.73 2.96
CA ASN A 80 10.68 4.84 2.96
C ASN A 80 10.32 5.31 1.53
N LEU A 81 11.33 5.64 0.72
CA LEU A 81 11.11 6.13 -0.65
C LEU A 81 10.42 5.08 -1.53
N LEU A 82 10.81 3.81 -1.41
CA LEU A 82 10.23 2.71 -2.17
C LEU A 82 8.80 2.37 -1.71
N ARG A 83 8.49 2.52 -0.42
CA ARG A 83 7.11 2.41 0.08
C ARG A 83 6.23 3.52 -0.49
N ASN A 84 6.70 4.76 -0.52
CA ASN A 84 5.99 5.88 -1.13
C ASN A 84 5.79 5.65 -2.64
N ALA A 85 6.81 5.17 -3.35
CA ALA A 85 6.70 4.83 -4.77
C ALA A 85 5.67 3.71 -5.02
N ARG A 86 5.69 2.64 -4.22
CA ARG A 86 4.70 1.55 -4.28
C ARG A 86 3.29 2.08 -4.06
N HIS A 87 3.10 2.89 -3.02
CA HIS A 87 1.83 3.52 -2.68
C HIS A 87 1.31 4.41 -3.82
N ASN A 88 2.13 5.34 -4.32
CA ASN A 88 1.76 6.26 -5.39
C ASN A 88 1.37 5.50 -6.66
N LYS A 89 2.08 4.42 -7.01
CA LYS A 89 1.73 3.60 -8.17
C LYS A 89 0.33 2.99 -8.04
N ILE A 90 -0.05 2.52 -6.85
CA ILE A 90 -1.36 1.92 -6.60
C ILE A 90 -2.45 2.98 -6.64
N ARG A 91 -2.23 4.12 -5.96
CA ARG A 91 -3.13 5.28 -6.01
C ARG A 91 -3.43 5.68 -7.45
N THR A 92 -2.39 5.91 -8.26
CA THR A 92 -2.56 6.31 -9.67
C THR A 92 -3.25 5.23 -10.49
N THR A 93 -2.94 3.95 -10.26
CA THR A 93 -3.63 2.82 -10.94
C THR A 93 -5.14 2.82 -10.66
N ILE A 94 -5.55 3.11 -9.42
CA ILE A 94 -6.96 3.21 -9.02
C ILE A 94 -7.59 4.47 -9.61
N ALA A 95 -6.92 5.62 -9.51
CA ALA A 95 -7.40 6.89 -10.04
C ALA A 95 -7.62 6.85 -11.56
N GLU A 96 -6.69 6.26 -12.33
CA GLU A 96 -6.84 6.04 -13.78
C GLU A 96 -8.06 5.18 -14.11
N ALA A 97 -8.32 4.12 -13.33
CA ALA A 97 -9.48 3.27 -13.54
C ALA A 97 -10.81 4.00 -13.27
N LEU A 98 -10.82 4.91 -12.28
CA LEU A 98 -11.96 5.78 -11.99
C LEU A 98 -12.16 6.86 -13.05
N ARG A 99 -11.07 7.44 -13.59
CA ARG A 99 -11.13 8.43 -14.69
C ARG A 99 -11.72 7.84 -15.97
N GLY A 100 -11.58 6.53 -16.18
CA GLY A 100 -12.21 5.82 -17.29
C GLY A 100 -13.73 5.63 -17.14
N LYS A 101 -14.37 6.21 -16.11
CA LYS A 101 -15.82 6.17 -15.91
C LYS A 101 -16.47 7.48 -16.30
N ASP A 102 -17.53 7.37 -17.09
CA ASP A 102 -18.32 8.52 -17.50
C ASP A 102 -18.99 9.20 -16.30
N GLY A 103 -19.01 10.53 -16.32
CA GLY A 103 -19.64 11.34 -15.27
C GLY A 103 -18.79 11.55 -14.02
N LEU A 104 -17.66 10.87 -13.85
CA LEU A 104 -16.77 11.04 -12.70
C LEU A 104 -15.63 12.01 -13.00
N LYS A 105 -15.46 13.03 -12.15
CA LYS A 105 -14.22 13.83 -12.09
C LYS A 105 -13.33 13.30 -10.99
N VAL A 106 -12.05 13.05 -11.29
CA VAL A 106 -11.11 12.42 -10.35
C VAL A 106 -9.84 13.26 -10.21
N TYR A 107 -9.53 13.65 -8.98
CA TYR A 107 -8.34 14.40 -8.60
C TYR A 107 -7.41 13.52 -7.75
N GLU A 108 -6.09 13.72 -7.86
CA GLU A 108 -5.09 13.03 -7.05
C GLU A 108 -4.27 14.04 -6.22
N GLU A 109 -3.75 13.59 -5.08
CA GLU A 109 -2.81 14.35 -4.23
C GLU A 109 -3.31 15.74 -3.84
N VAL A 110 -4.58 15.83 -3.44
CA VAL A 110 -5.23 17.11 -3.17
C VAL A 110 -4.88 17.60 -1.76
N PRO A 111 -4.33 18.82 -1.61
CA PRO A 111 -4.09 19.41 -0.30
C PRO A 111 -5.40 19.83 0.37
N CYS A 112 -5.54 19.53 1.65
CA CYS A 112 -6.71 19.89 2.46
C CYS A 112 -6.33 20.36 3.85
N ILE A 113 -7.24 21.12 4.46
CA ILE A 113 -7.09 21.64 5.82
C ILE A 113 -8.14 20.97 6.70
N ALA A 114 -7.69 20.26 7.74
CA ALA A 114 -8.60 19.74 8.75
C ALA A 114 -9.11 20.87 9.65
N GLU A 115 -10.25 20.68 10.32
CA GLU A 115 -10.85 21.66 11.24
C GLU A 115 -9.89 22.26 12.29
N LYS A 116 -8.84 21.54 12.70
CA LYS A 116 -7.80 22.01 13.63
C LYS A 116 -6.61 22.69 12.93
N TYR A 117 -6.81 23.19 11.72
CA TYR A 117 -5.79 23.83 10.87
C TYR A 117 -4.58 22.96 10.53
N SER A 118 -4.65 21.63 10.72
CA SER A 118 -3.60 20.73 10.28
C SER A 118 -3.68 20.53 8.77
N SER A 119 -2.59 20.83 8.07
CA SER A 119 -2.47 20.54 6.63
C SER A 119 -2.35 19.03 6.41
N ARG A 120 -3.13 18.53 5.46
CA ARG A 120 -3.17 17.12 5.04
C ARG A 120 -3.20 17.06 3.51
N ARG A 121 -2.99 15.86 2.98
CA ARG A 121 -3.15 15.56 1.56
C ARG A 121 -3.98 14.30 1.43
N VAL A 122 -5.10 14.40 0.73
CA VAL A 122 -5.92 13.23 0.36
C VAL A 122 -5.37 12.64 -0.93
N ASP A 123 -5.44 11.32 -1.03
CA ASP A 123 -4.90 10.62 -2.18
C ASP A 123 -5.77 10.78 -3.42
N ILE A 124 -7.09 10.55 -3.30
CA ILE A 124 -8.02 10.61 -4.43
C ILE A 124 -9.31 11.30 -3.98
N ILE A 125 -9.83 12.20 -4.83
CA ILE A 125 -11.21 12.71 -4.73
C ILE A 125 -11.95 12.32 -6.00
N ILE A 126 -13.12 11.71 -5.85
CA ILE A 126 -14.05 11.38 -6.92
C ILE A 126 -15.27 12.28 -6.76
N ILE A 127 -15.72 12.94 -7.83
CA ILE A 127 -16.90 13.80 -7.84
C ILE A 127 -17.84 13.34 -8.96
N ASP A 128 -19.03 12.91 -8.59
CA ASP A 128 -20.16 12.66 -9.50
C ASP A 128 -21.13 13.85 -9.40
N ARG A 129 -21.04 14.75 -10.39
CA ARG A 129 -21.90 15.94 -10.43
C ARG A 129 -23.34 15.63 -10.83
N GLY A 130 -23.58 14.51 -11.53
CA GLY A 130 -24.92 14.10 -11.91
C GLY A 130 -25.74 13.60 -10.73
N LYS A 131 -25.07 13.11 -9.69
CA LYS A 131 -25.69 12.58 -8.46
C LYS A 131 -25.49 13.44 -7.23
N SER A 132 -24.75 14.55 -7.33
CA SER A 132 -24.34 15.36 -6.17
C SER A 132 -23.66 14.52 -5.09
N GLN A 133 -22.78 13.61 -5.51
CA GLN A 133 -22.03 12.73 -4.61
C GLN A 133 -20.53 12.90 -4.83
N ALA A 134 -19.76 12.77 -3.75
CA ALA A 134 -18.32 12.73 -3.83
C ALA A 134 -17.73 11.71 -2.85
N TRP A 135 -16.56 11.21 -3.19
CA TRP A 135 -15.84 10.22 -2.38
C TRP A 135 -14.39 10.64 -2.22
N ILE A 136 -13.91 10.59 -0.99
CA ILE A 136 -12.49 10.74 -0.67
C ILE A 136 -11.94 9.33 -0.47
N VAL A 137 -11.01 8.92 -1.32
CA VAL A 137 -10.48 7.55 -1.31
C VAL A 137 -8.99 7.58 -0.97
N ASP A 138 -8.62 6.82 0.07
CA ASP A 138 -7.24 6.73 0.55
C ASP A 138 -6.77 5.27 0.54
N PRO A 139 -6.07 4.83 -0.53
CA PRO A 139 -5.53 3.49 -0.63
C PRO A 139 -4.22 3.34 0.14
N THR A 140 -4.12 2.33 0.99
CA THR A 140 -2.91 2.02 1.75
C THR A 140 -2.44 0.58 1.52
N VAL A 141 -1.12 0.39 1.59
CA VAL A 141 -0.49 -0.94 1.57
C VAL A 141 0.04 -1.26 2.96
N ARG A 142 -0.48 -2.31 3.59
CA ARG A 142 -0.03 -2.76 4.92
C ARG A 142 0.39 -4.22 4.87
N TYR A 143 1.27 -4.60 5.80
CA TYR A 143 1.51 -6.02 6.01
C TYR A 143 0.23 -6.66 6.57
N GLU A 144 -0.11 -7.84 6.06
CA GLU A 144 -1.39 -8.47 6.39
C GLU A 144 -1.45 -8.88 7.86
N GLY A 145 -2.52 -8.46 8.52
CA GLY A 145 -2.84 -8.72 9.92
C GLY A 145 -4.07 -9.63 10.07
N GLY A 146 -5.00 -9.22 10.94
CA GLY A 146 -6.25 -9.94 11.21
C GLY A 146 -7.37 -9.65 10.22
N ASP A 147 -8.47 -10.40 10.34
CA ASP A 147 -9.64 -10.32 9.44
C ASP A 147 -10.28 -8.93 9.39
N GLN A 148 -10.24 -8.19 10.50
CA GLN A 148 -10.87 -6.87 10.64
C GLN A 148 -10.02 -5.72 10.09
N GLN A 149 -8.80 -5.99 9.62
CA GLN A 149 -7.83 -4.96 9.22
C GLN A 149 -8.38 -4.01 8.14
N ALA A 150 -9.19 -4.50 7.20
CA ALA A 150 -9.81 -3.64 6.19
C ALA A 150 -10.76 -2.61 6.82
N THR A 151 -11.61 -3.03 7.76
CA THR A 151 -12.53 -2.17 8.50
C THR A 151 -11.80 -1.22 9.44
N GLU A 152 -10.74 -1.69 10.10
CA GLU A 152 -9.88 -0.86 10.94
C GLU A 152 -9.22 0.25 10.13
N VAL A 153 -8.69 -0.07 8.94
CA VAL A 153 -8.12 0.90 8.01
C VAL A 153 -9.18 1.92 7.55
N ASP A 154 -10.36 1.46 7.15
CA ASP A 154 -11.43 2.37 6.72
C ASP A 154 -11.82 3.36 7.83
N ASN A 155 -12.02 2.87 9.06
CA ASN A 155 -12.31 3.70 10.22
C ASN A 155 -11.17 4.65 10.58
N GLU A 156 -9.91 4.21 10.48
CA GLU A 156 -8.75 5.06 10.68
C GLU A 156 -8.72 6.20 9.67
N LYS A 157 -8.94 5.92 8.39
CA LYS A 157 -8.92 6.91 7.31
C LYS A 157 -10.10 7.89 7.39
N LYS A 158 -11.29 7.42 7.78
CA LYS A 158 -12.43 8.28 8.13
C LYS A 158 -12.07 9.30 9.19
N ARG A 159 -11.51 8.87 10.33
CA ARG A 159 -11.06 9.77 11.41
C ARG A 159 -10.01 10.80 10.93
N ILE A 160 -9.19 10.45 9.93
CA ILE A 160 -8.18 11.34 9.36
C ILE A 160 -8.79 12.32 8.34
N TYR A 161 -9.78 11.95 7.54
CA TYR A 161 -10.20 12.79 6.41
C TYR A 161 -11.61 13.36 6.50
N GLU A 162 -12.49 12.83 7.36
CA GLU A 162 -13.77 13.47 7.67
C GLU A 162 -13.60 14.93 8.13
N PRO A 163 -12.62 15.27 9.02
CA PRO A 163 -12.38 16.66 9.39
C PRO A 163 -11.92 17.58 8.25
N CYS A 164 -11.57 17.03 7.07
CA CYS A 164 -11.16 17.79 5.89
C CYS A 164 -12.32 18.04 4.90
N VAL A 165 -13.48 17.41 5.11
CA VAL A 165 -14.61 17.44 4.16
C VAL A 165 -15.08 18.86 3.91
N ARG A 166 -15.19 19.71 4.95
CA ARG A 166 -15.65 21.10 4.82
C ARG A 166 -14.75 21.92 3.88
N ASP A 167 -13.44 21.83 4.05
CA ASP A 167 -12.46 22.53 3.21
C ASP A 167 -12.50 22.03 1.76
N LEU A 168 -12.61 20.71 1.58
CA LEU A 168 -12.73 20.10 0.25
C LEU A 168 -14.04 20.48 -0.44
N LYS A 169 -15.16 20.55 0.29
CA LYS A 169 -16.44 21.00 -0.26
C LYS A 169 -16.33 22.42 -0.84
N GLY A 170 -15.76 23.35 -0.10
CA GLY A 170 -15.56 24.73 -0.57
C GLY A 170 -14.61 24.83 -1.77
N LYS A 171 -13.53 24.04 -1.78
CA LYS A 171 -12.55 24.04 -2.89
C LYS A 171 -13.10 23.54 -4.22
N TYR A 172 -14.08 22.64 -4.19
CA TYR A 172 -14.59 21.96 -5.38
C TYR A 172 -16.07 22.26 -5.68
N TRP A 173 -16.67 23.21 -4.97
CA TRP A 173 -18.09 23.60 -5.09
C TRP A 173 -19.01 22.38 -4.90
N MET A 174 -18.86 21.73 -3.74
CA MET A 174 -19.58 20.52 -3.34
C MET A 174 -20.36 20.73 -2.02
N GLU A 175 -20.77 21.95 -1.70
CA GLU A 175 -21.44 22.33 -0.46
C GLU A 175 -22.63 21.40 -0.17
N GLU A 176 -23.46 21.19 -1.19
CA GLU A 176 -24.68 20.36 -1.15
C GLU A 176 -24.43 18.85 -1.37
N TYR A 177 -23.19 18.42 -1.58
CA TYR A 177 -22.93 17.03 -1.98
C TYR A 177 -22.86 16.13 -0.75
N GLU A 178 -23.30 14.88 -0.89
CA GLU A 178 -22.99 13.82 0.05
C GLU A 178 -21.53 13.39 -0.14
N VAL A 179 -20.72 13.47 0.91
CA VAL A 179 -19.29 13.13 0.85
C VAL A 179 -18.99 11.95 1.76
N GLU A 180 -18.46 10.87 1.18
CA GLU A 180 -18.04 9.68 1.92
C GLU A 180 -16.52 9.53 1.88
N VAL A 181 -15.91 9.21 3.02
CA VAL A 181 -14.49 8.85 3.12
C VAL A 181 -14.34 7.33 3.10
N ILE A 182 -13.43 6.82 2.26
CA ILE A 182 -13.19 5.39 2.06
C ILE A 182 -11.69 5.10 2.23
N GLY A 183 -11.33 4.32 3.24
CA GLY A 183 -9.98 3.77 3.39
C GLY A 183 -9.84 2.42 2.72
N LEU A 184 -9.03 2.34 1.66
CA LEU A 184 -8.80 1.08 0.95
C LEU A 184 -7.54 0.40 1.44
N TYR A 185 -7.62 -0.91 1.70
CA TYR A 185 -6.49 -1.70 2.17
C TYR A 185 -6.08 -2.75 1.13
N VAL A 186 -4.78 -2.80 0.84
CA VAL A 186 -4.14 -3.86 0.05
C VAL A 186 -2.98 -4.48 0.84
N GLY A 187 -2.89 -5.81 0.84
CA GLY A 187 -1.83 -6.53 1.55
C GLY A 187 -0.48 -6.40 0.85
N ALA A 188 0.60 -6.17 1.60
CA ALA A 188 1.95 -6.01 1.07
C ALA A 188 2.48 -7.24 0.31
N ARG A 189 1.91 -8.43 0.53
CA ARG A 189 2.20 -9.67 -0.21
C ARG A 189 1.13 -9.98 -1.26
N GLY A 190 0.33 -8.99 -1.65
CA GLY A 190 -0.61 -9.06 -2.77
C GLY A 190 -1.99 -9.63 -2.42
N THR A 191 -2.41 -9.61 -1.15
CA THR A 191 -3.79 -9.98 -0.79
C THR A 191 -4.76 -8.82 -1.01
N ILE A 192 -6.01 -9.15 -1.30
CA ILE A 192 -7.09 -8.19 -1.56
C ILE A 192 -8.23 -8.50 -0.60
N SER A 193 -8.68 -7.47 0.12
CA SER A 193 -9.80 -7.59 1.04
C SER A 193 -11.13 -7.65 0.29
N ARG A 194 -12.17 -8.21 0.94
CA ARG A 194 -13.53 -8.20 0.38
C ARG A 194 -14.02 -6.77 0.14
N PHE A 195 -13.70 -5.87 1.06
CA PHE A 195 -13.99 -4.44 0.96
C PHE A 195 -13.45 -3.82 -0.34
N PHE A 196 -12.22 -4.16 -0.74
CA PHE A 196 -11.64 -3.67 -2.00
C PHE A 196 -12.38 -4.21 -3.23
N VAL A 197 -12.83 -5.47 -3.18
CA VAL A 197 -13.62 -6.08 -4.27
C VAL A 197 -14.99 -5.42 -4.38
N ASP A 198 -15.64 -5.15 -3.25
CA ASP A 198 -16.94 -4.48 -3.21
C ASP A 198 -16.82 -3.01 -3.67
N PHE A 199 -15.73 -2.32 -3.32
CA PHE A 199 -15.38 -1.01 -3.88
C PHE A 199 -15.27 -1.06 -5.42
N CYS A 200 -14.53 -2.03 -5.96
CA CYS A 200 -14.41 -2.18 -7.42
C CYS A 200 -15.79 -2.43 -8.06
N SER A 201 -16.63 -3.22 -7.42
CA SER A 201 -17.98 -3.53 -7.90
C SER A 201 -18.88 -2.29 -7.85
N ARG A 202 -18.84 -1.53 -6.76
CA ARG A 202 -19.61 -0.28 -6.55
C ARG A 202 -19.36 0.74 -7.65
N PHE A 203 -18.10 0.96 -8.02
CA PHE A 203 -17.72 1.88 -9.10
C PHE A 203 -17.65 1.21 -10.48
N SER A 204 -18.11 -0.04 -10.58
CA SER A 204 -18.09 -0.85 -11.81
C SER A 204 -16.71 -0.89 -12.48
N LEU A 205 -15.63 -0.88 -11.69
CA LEU A 205 -14.25 -0.77 -12.17
C LEU A 205 -13.85 -1.98 -13.05
N PRO A 206 -12.87 -1.81 -13.96
CA PRO A 206 -12.41 -2.88 -14.84
C PRO A 206 -12.01 -4.14 -14.05
N LYS A 207 -12.42 -5.31 -14.53
CA LYS A 207 -12.17 -6.60 -13.86
C LYS A 207 -10.68 -6.91 -13.67
N ASP A 208 -9.82 -6.37 -14.55
CA ASP A 208 -8.37 -6.54 -14.49
C ASP A 208 -7.68 -5.60 -13.47
N LEU A 209 -8.37 -4.58 -12.95
CA LEU A 209 -7.80 -3.61 -12.02
C LEU A 209 -7.16 -4.28 -10.81
N ILE A 210 -7.85 -5.26 -10.22
CA ILE A 210 -7.34 -6.01 -9.06
C ILE A 210 -6.01 -6.69 -9.41
N ASN A 211 -5.89 -7.29 -10.60
CA ASN A 211 -4.65 -7.94 -11.02
C ASN A 211 -3.53 -6.92 -11.24
N ARG A 212 -3.83 -5.74 -11.81
CA ARG A 212 -2.86 -4.64 -11.97
C ARG A 212 -2.37 -4.11 -10.62
N VAL A 213 -3.28 -3.93 -9.66
CA VAL A 213 -2.95 -3.50 -8.29
C VAL A 213 -2.08 -4.53 -7.60
N VAL A 214 -2.48 -5.80 -7.58
CA VAL A 214 -1.72 -6.90 -6.95
C VAL A 214 -0.32 -7.00 -7.55
N THR A 215 -0.21 -6.99 -8.88
CA THR A 215 1.10 -7.06 -9.56
C THR A 215 1.98 -5.87 -9.19
N SER A 216 1.42 -4.67 -9.13
CA SER A 216 2.16 -3.45 -8.75
C SER A 216 2.65 -3.50 -7.31
N VAL A 217 1.81 -3.99 -6.39
CA VAL A 217 2.18 -4.20 -4.98
C VAL A 217 3.33 -5.19 -4.88
N LEU A 218 3.22 -6.34 -5.55
CA LEU A 218 4.22 -7.40 -5.51
C LEU A 218 5.58 -6.91 -6.01
N LYS A 219 5.62 -6.21 -7.15
CA LYS A 219 6.85 -5.60 -7.68
C LYS A 219 7.45 -4.56 -6.73
N GLY A 220 6.62 -3.71 -6.15
CA GLY A 220 7.05 -2.73 -5.14
C GLY A 220 7.62 -3.40 -3.89
N SER A 221 6.96 -4.45 -3.39
CA SER A 221 7.42 -5.23 -2.24
C SER A 221 8.73 -5.96 -2.51
N CYS A 222 8.91 -6.53 -3.70
CA CYS A 222 10.19 -7.09 -4.14
C CYS A 222 11.30 -6.03 -4.13
N SER A 223 11.03 -4.86 -4.68
CA SER A 223 12.00 -3.75 -4.73
C SER A 223 12.40 -3.32 -3.31
N ILE A 224 11.44 -3.17 -2.40
CA ILE A 224 11.69 -2.85 -0.99
C ILE A 224 12.56 -3.92 -0.34
N LEU A 225 12.20 -5.21 -0.51
CA LEU A 225 12.97 -6.31 0.06
C LEU A 225 14.39 -6.35 -0.50
N HIS A 226 14.57 -6.27 -1.81
CA HIS A 226 15.90 -6.31 -2.44
C HIS A 226 16.78 -5.15 -1.97
N ASN A 227 16.25 -3.93 -1.97
CA ASN A 227 16.94 -2.76 -1.42
C ASN A 227 17.30 -2.97 0.06
N HIS A 228 16.42 -3.58 0.86
CA HIS A 228 16.70 -3.86 2.26
C HIS A 228 17.86 -4.84 2.42
N LEU A 229 17.88 -5.90 1.61
CA LEU A 229 18.87 -6.97 1.68
C LEU A 229 20.25 -6.57 1.15
N GLN A 230 20.33 -5.61 0.22
CA GLN A 230 21.60 -5.11 -0.29
C GLN A 230 22.38 -4.37 0.81
N PRO A 231 23.71 -4.56 0.91
CA PRO A 231 24.55 -3.72 1.76
C PRO A 231 24.37 -2.26 1.36
N ALA A 232 24.30 -1.34 2.33
CA ALA A 232 24.51 0.06 2.01
C ALA A 232 25.90 0.15 1.35
N ALA A 233 25.99 0.73 0.16
CA ALA A 233 27.28 0.97 -0.47
C ALA A 233 28.14 1.69 0.55
N ARG A 234 29.21 1.05 1.03
CA ARG A 234 30.24 1.74 1.78
C ARG A 234 30.83 2.71 0.77
N TYR A 235 30.49 3.99 0.89
CA TYR A 235 31.33 5.04 0.35
C TYR A 235 32.63 5.00 1.16
N SER A 236 33.50 4.07 0.79
CA SER A 236 34.88 4.07 1.22
C SER A 236 35.48 5.29 0.56
N TYR A 237 35.75 6.32 1.35
CA TYR A 237 36.64 7.40 0.96
C TYR A 237 38.00 6.78 0.60
N LEU A 238 38.22 6.49 -0.68
CA LEU A 238 39.56 6.46 -1.24
C LEU A 238 40.00 7.93 -1.32
N ILE A 239 40.48 8.45 -0.19
CA ILE A 239 41.44 9.54 -0.20
C ILE A 239 42.71 8.93 -0.78
N VAL A 240 42.87 9.05 -2.09
CA VAL A 240 44.18 8.98 -2.73
C VAL A 240 44.85 10.31 -2.38
N MET A 241 45.66 10.30 -1.31
CA MET A 241 46.67 11.34 -1.15
C MET A 241 47.87 10.96 -2.01
N ILE A 242 48.19 11.91 -2.87
CA ILE A 242 49.40 12.08 -3.68
C ILE A 242 50.63 12.05 -2.76
#